data_AF-U1W890-F1
#
_entry.id   AF-U1W890-F1
#
_cell.length_a   1.000
_cell.length_b   1.000
_cell.length_c   1.000
_cell.angle_alpha   90.00
_cell.angle_beta   90.00
_cell.angle_gamma   90.00
#
_symmetry.space_group_name_H-M   'P 1'
#
loop_
_entity.id
_entity.type
_entity.pdbx_description
1 polymer ?
#
loop_
_entity_poly.entity_id
_entity_poly.type
_entity_poly.pdbx_seq_one_letter_code
_entity_poly.pdbx_strand_id
1 'polypeptide(L)'
;GVRMRALMDELFETMIRKLIADHYITMENYFLDGTKIEADANKYSFVWKKSTLHFEKKLKEKVQATLAHIHMLTQQEAGEYTAEAPDELPARLEETAAILEEKVEDLTEQMAQVNDSEARKALRKERSALKQPLKQIREDFLPRLAQYEQQKACLGNRNNYSKTDPDATFMRMKEDH
;
A
#
# COMPACT_ATOMS: atom_id res chain seq x y z
N GLY A 1 -8.02 -47.88 34.27
CA GLY A 1 -8.29 -46.69 33.45
C GLY A 1 -8.76 -46.97 32.02
N VAL A 2 -8.67 -48.21 31.48
CA VAL A 2 -8.94 -48.48 30.05
C VAL A 2 -10.44 -48.52 29.70
N ARG A 3 -11.31 -48.98 30.62
CA ARG A 3 -12.77 -49.09 30.37
C ARG A 3 -13.52 -47.75 30.20
N MET A 4 -13.08 -46.69 30.87
CA MET A 4 -13.76 -45.37 30.76
C MET A 4 -13.49 -44.68 29.43
N ARG A 5 -12.40 -45.00 28.74
CA ARG A 5 -12.07 -44.37 27.44
C ARG A 5 -13.04 -44.86 26.35
N ALA A 6 -13.30 -46.16 26.28
CA ALA A 6 -14.23 -46.75 25.32
C ALA A 6 -15.68 -46.23 25.49
N LEU A 7 -16.13 -46.07 26.73
CA LEU A 7 -17.45 -45.50 27.03
C LEU A 7 -17.55 -44.02 26.65
N MET A 8 -16.46 -43.25 26.84
CA MET A 8 -16.43 -41.84 26.43
C MET A 8 -16.48 -41.69 24.92
N ASP A 9 -15.79 -42.55 24.17
CA ASP A 9 -15.80 -42.52 22.70
C ASP A 9 -17.20 -42.84 22.14
N GLU A 10 -17.87 -43.85 22.70
CA GLU A 10 -19.25 -44.22 22.31
C GLU A 10 -20.27 -43.12 22.66
N LEU A 11 -20.13 -42.49 23.83
CA LEU A 11 -21.00 -41.39 24.24
C LEU A 11 -20.78 -40.14 23.38
N PHE A 12 -19.54 -39.86 23.01
CA PHE A 12 -19.19 -38.76 22.13
C PHE A 12 -19.74 -38.97 20.72
N GLU A 13 -19.63 -40.18 20.18
CA GLU A 13 -20.20 -40.52 18.87
C GLU A 13 -21.72 -40.37 18.84
N THR A 14 -22.40 -40.91 19.85
CA THR A 14 -23.87 -40.81 19.95
C THR A 14 -24.35 -39.37 20.09
N MET A 15 -23.63 -38.54 20.85
CA MET A 15 -23.91 -37.11 20.96
C MET A 15 -23.75 -36.38 19.61
N ILE A 16 -22.65 -36.62 18.89
CA ILE A 16 -22.43 -36.02 17.56
C ILE A 16 -23.54 -36.42 16.59
N ARG A 17 -23.89 -37.71 16.53
CA ARG A 17 -24.95 -38.21 15.64
C ARG A 17 -26.29 -37.54 15.93
N LYS A 18 -26.61 -37.30 17.20
CA LYS A 18 -27.82 -36.56 17.60
C LYS A 18 -27.80 -35.10 17.14
N LEU A 19 -26.69 -34.41 17.34
CA LEU A 19 -26.56 -33.01 16.93
C LEU A 19 -26.63 -32.82 15.41
N ILE A 20 -26.15 -33.79 14.63
CA ILE A 20 -26.31 -33.80 13.16
C ILE A 20 -27.77 -34.03 12.78
N ALA A 21 -28.43 -35.03 13.39
CA ALA A 21 -29.83 -35.36 13.10
C ALA A 21 -30.79 -34.21 13.40
N ASP A 22 -30.51 -33.47 14.48
CA ASP A 22 -31.31 -32.31 14.91
C ASP A 22 -30.88 -31.00 14.23
N HIS A 23 -30.00 -31.06 13.21
CA HIS A 23 -29.50 -29.93 12.43
C HIS A 23 -28.77 -28.84 13.24
N TYR A 24 -28.23 -29.17 14.41
CA TYR A 24 -27.42 -28.24 15.22
C TYR A 24 -25.96 -28.15 14.75
N ILE A 25 -25.46 -29.15 14.01
CA ILE A 25 -24.10 -29.16 13.44
C ILE A 25 -24.18 -29.41 11.92
N THR A 26 -23.57 -28.52 11.13
CA THR A 26 -23.32 -28.71 9.70
C THR A 26 -21.86 -29.09 9.47
N MET A 27 -21.60 -30.16 8.71
CA MET A 27 -20.24 -30.63 8.37
C MET A 27 -19.57 -29.81 7.25
N GLU A 28 -20.05 -28.59 7.01
CA GLU A 28 -19.58 -27.71 5.93
C GLU A 28 -18.22 -27.09 6.25
N ASN A 29 -17.87 -26.97 7.54
CA ASN A 29 -16.65 -26.31 8.01
C ASN A 29 -15.75 -27.32 8.73
N TYR A 30 -14.54 -27.53 8.20
CA TYR A 30 -13.50 -28.36 8.83
C TYR A 30 -12.47 -27.47 9.53
N PHE A 31 -12.35 -27.62 10.85
CA PHE A 31 -11.40 -26.86 11.67
C PHE A 31 -10.17 -27.71 11.96
N LEU A 32 -9.07 -27.46 11.26
CA LEU A 32 -7.76 -28.05 11.56
C LEU A 32 -6.95 -27.03 12.37
N ASP A 33 -6.60 -27.39 13.61
CA ASP A 33 -5.63 -26.68 14.47
C ASP A 33 -5.76 -25.14 14.48
N GLY A 34 -6.92 -24.63 14.90
CA GLY A 34 -7.18 -23.19 15.04
C GLY A 34 -7.11 -22.37 13.76
N THR A 35 -6.86 -23.00 12.61
CA THR A 35 -6.64 -22.32 11.33
C THR A 35 -7.91 -22.40 10.51
N LYS A 36 -8.61 -21.27 10.41
CA LYS A 36 -9.79 -21.11 9.55
C LYS A 36 -9.31 -20.94 8.10
N ILE A 37 -9.58 -21.94 7.25
CA ILE A 37 -9.37 -21.81 5.80
C ILE A 37 -10.59 -21.11 5.21
N GLU A 38 -10.47 -19.80 4.98
CA GLU A 38 -11.49 -19.01 4.26
C GLU A 38 -11.26 -19.12 2.75
N ALA A 39 -12.30 -19.42 1.98
CA ALA A 39 -12.23 -19.64 0.53
C ALA A 39 -11.96 -18.36 -0.28
N ASP A 40 -12.10 -17.18 0.33
CA ASP A 40 -11.70 -15.89 -0.25
C ASP A 40 -10.98 -15.06 0.83
N ALA A 41 -9.66 -14.97 0.71
CA ALA A 41 -8.80 -14.29 1.69
C ALA A 41 -8.88 -12.75 1.62
N ASN A 42 -9.70 -12.18 0.72
CA ASN A 42 -9.89 -10.74 0.60
C ASN A 42 -10.90 -10.19 1.61
N LYS A 43 -10.67 -10.44 2.91
CA LYS A 43 -11.50 -9.93 4.02
C LYS A 43 -11.65 -8.40 4.02
N TYR A 44 -10.72 -7.69 3.37
CA TYR A 44 -10.70 -6.21 3.30
C TYR A 44 -10.83 -5.70 1.86
N SER A 45 -12.01 -5.93 1.28
CA SER A 45 -12.39 -5.41 -0.05
C SER A 45 -12.86 -3.95 -0.02
N PHE A 46 -12.91 -3.27 1.13
CA PHE A 46 -13.46 -1.92 1.24
C PHE A 46 -12.41 -0.81 1.22
N VAL A 47 -12.80 0.35 0.71
CA VAL A 47 -12.04 1.60 0.77
C VAL A 47 -12.79 2.59 1.65
N TRP A 48 -12.09 3.19 2.62
CA TRP A 48 -12.68 4.09 3.61
C TRP A 48 -12.18 5.52 3.42
N LYS A 49 -13.10 6.49 3.30
CA LYS A 49 -12.78 7.92 3.07
C LYS A 49 -11.80 8.48 4.08
N LYS A 50 -12.03 8.24 5.38
CA LYS A 50 -11.15 8.73 6.45
C LYS A 50 -9.73 8.17 6.35
N SER A 51 -9.62 6.90 5.98
CA SER A 51 -8.32 6.23 5.79
C SER A 51 -7.60 6.80 4.58
N THR A 52 -8.29 6.90 3.43
CA THR A 52 -7.78 7.49 2.20
C THR A 52 -7.24 8.90 2.44
N LEU A 53 -8.01 9.78 3.07
CA LEU A 53 -7.59 11.17 3.36
C LEU A 53 -6.37 11.23 4.28
N HIS A 54 -6.30 10.36 5.30
CA HIS A 54 -5.16 10.31 6.22
C HIS A 54 -3.88 9.87 5.51
N PHE A 55 -3.95 8.82 4.70
CA PHE A 55 -2.80 8.32 3.96
C PHE A 55 -2.39 9.23 2.80
N GLU A 56 -3.35 9.92 2.14
CA GLU A 56 -3.07 10.97 1.17
C GLU A 56 -2.29 12.12 1.82
N LYS A 57 -2.74 12.60 3.00
CA LYS A 57 -2.03 13.66 3.73
C LYS A 57 -0.59 13.26 4.06
N LYS A 58 -0.39 12.05 4.60
CA LYS A 58 0.95 11.51 4.89
C LYS A 58 1.81 11.35 3.63
N LEU A 59 1.21 11.01 2.49
CA LEU A 59 1.94 10.96 1.22
C LEU A 59 2.43 12.36 0.83
N LYS A 60 1.58 13.38 0.93
CA LYS A 60 1.95 14.77 0.62
C LYS A 60 3.09 15.28 1.52
N GLU A 61 3.06 14.98 2.81
CA GLU A 61 4.15 15.28 3.75
C GLU A 61 5.47 14.62 3.32
N LYS A 62 5.43 13.35 2.89
CA LYS A 62 6.61 12.65 2.37
C LYS A 62 7.13 13.26 1.07
N VAL A 63 6.23 13.61 0.15
CA VAL A 63 6.57 14.28 -1.11
C VAL A 63 7.31 15.58 -0.84
N GLN A 64 6.80 16.42 0.07
CA GLN A 64 7.47 17.65 0.47
C GLN A 64 8.88 17.40 1.02
N ALA A 65 9.04 16.42 1.90
CA ALA A 65 10.35 16.05 2.43
C ALA A 65 11.32 15.57 1.34
N THR A 66 10.85 14.77 0.38
CA THR A 66 11.69 14.31 -0.74
C THR A 66 12.08 15.43 -1.69
N LEU A 67 11.17 16.37 -1.96
CA LEU A 67 11.47 17.54 -2.78
C LEU A 67 12.53 18.40 -2.09
N ALA A 68 12.37 18.69 -0.80
CA ALA A 68 13.38 19.41 -0.01
C ALA A 68 14.76 18.71 -0.06
N HIS A 69 14.79 17.37 0.02
CA HIS A 69 16.02 16.60 -0.12
C HIS A 69 16.64 16.72 -1.53
N ILE A 70 15.84 16.67 -2.60
CA ILE A 70 16.31 16.90 -3.98
C ILE A 70 16.93 18.30 -4.12
N HIS A 71 16.30 19.32 -3.53
CA HIS A 71 16.84 20.69 -3.54
C HIS A 71 18.21 20.77 -2.88
N MET A 72 18.36 20.18 -1.69
CA MET A 72 19.66 20.12 -1.03
C MET A 72 20.73 19.40 -1.87
N LEU A 73 20.37 18.33 -2.57
CA LEU A 73 21.31 17.60 -3.44
C LEU A 73 21.71 18.41 -4.68
N THR A 74 20.76 19.11 -5.29
CA THR A 74 20.97 19.82 -6.56
C THR A 74 21.48 21.25 -6.41
N GLN A 75 21.60 21.76 -5.18
CA GLN A 75 22.01 23.13 -4.85
C GLN A 75 21.19 24.22 -5.57
N GLN A 76 20.01 23.90 -6.08
CA GLN A 76 19.10 24.90 -6.61
C GLN A 76 18.63 25.78 -5.45
N GLU A 77 18.80 27.10 -5.58
CA GLU A 77 18.26 28.07 -4.62
C GLU A 77 16.79 27.74 -4.35
N ALA A 78 16.37 27.92 -3.10
CA ALA A 78 15.03 27.61 -2.63
C ALA A 78 14.01 28.48 -3.37
N GLY A 79 13.66 28.10 -4.60
CA GLY A 79 12.44 28.54 -5.26
C GLY A 79 11.33 28.18 -4.30
N GLU A 80 10.65 29.21 -3.81
CA GLU A 80 9.63 29.15 -2.78
C GLU A 80 8.82 27.85 -2.91
N TYR A 81 9.09 26.89 -2.02
CA TYR A 81 8.16 25.79 -1.75
C TYR A 81 7.04 26.36 -0.89
N THR A 82 6.40 27.41 -1.39
CA THR A 82 5.11 27.85 -0.94
C THR A 82 4.16 26.67 -1.09
N ALA A 83 3.31 26.51 -0.08
CA ALA A 83 2.21 25.55 -0.11
C ALA A 83 1.19 26.01 -1.17
N GLU A 84 1.56 25.91 -2.43
CA GLU A 84 0.72 26.25 -3.57
C GLU A 84 -0.24 25.10 -3.89
N ALA A 85 -1.25 25.42 -4.69
CA ALA A 85 -2.54 24.75 -4.73
C ALA A 85 -2.43 23.21 -4.87
N PRO A 86 -3.25 22.42 -4.16
CA PRO A 86 -3.21 20.96 -4.17
C PRO A 86 -3.28 20.30 -5.56
N ASP A 87 -3.83 20.99 -6.56
CA ASP A 87 -4.08 20.47 -7.90
C ASP A 87 -2.82 20.47 -8.79
N GLU A 88 -1.77 21.21 -8.42
CA GLU A 88 -0.54 21.33 -9.24
C GLU A 88 0.57 20.37 -8.81
N LEU A 89 0.36 19.64 -7.70
CA LEU A 89 1.37 18.74 -7.14
C LEU A 89 1.83 17.62 -8.10
N PRO A 90 0.93 16.94 -8.85
CA PRO A 90 1.36 15.91 -9.81
C PRO A 90 2.21 16.49 -10.96
N ALA A 91 1.83 17.66 -11.47
CA ALA A 91 2.57 18.33 -12.56
C ALA A 91 3.99 18.71 -12.12
N ARG A 92 4.13 19.27 -10.91
CA ARG A 92 5.44 19.57 -10.32
C ARG A 92 6.30 18.32 -10.12
N LEU A 93 5.70 17.21 -9.70
CA LEU A 93 6.41 15.94 -9.57
C LEU A 93 6.92 15.44 -10.92
N GLU A 94 6.13 15.58 -11.99
CA GLU A 94 6.57 15.26 -13.36
C GLU A 94 7.74 16.14 -13.81
N GLU A 95 7.66 17.46 -13.60
CA GLU A 95 8.76 18.38 -13.91
C GLU A 95 10.04 18.03 -13.15
N THR A 96 9.93 17.79 -11.84
CA THR A 96 11.10 17.39 -11.03
C THR A 96 11.67 16.04 -11.45
N ALA A 97 10.82 15.08 -11.87
CA ALA A 97 11.28 13.80 -12.39
C ALA A 97 12.03 13.96 -13.72
N ALA A 98 11.54 14.80 -14.64
CA ALA A 98 12.22 15.08 -15.90
C ALA A 98 13.61 15.70 -15.69
N ILE A 99 13.73 16.69 -14.78
CA ILE A 99 15.01 17.31 -14.43
C ILE A 99 15.98 16.28 -13.82
N LEU A 100 15.48 15.38 -12.98
CA LEU A 100 16.30 14.32 -12.39
C LEU A 100 16.74 13.26 -13.41
N GLU A 101 15.89 12.94 -14.38
CA GLU A 101 16.21 12.02 -15.49
C GLU A 101 17.37 12.56 -16.32
N GLU A 102 17.30 13.82 -16.75
CA GLU A 102 18.37 14.50 -17.48
C GLU A 102 19.68 14.48 -16.69
N LYS A 103 19.67 14.89 -15.42
CA LYS A 103 20.89 14.88 -14.57
C LYS A 103 21.45 13.47 -14.37
N VAL A 104 20.59 12.47 -14.25
CA VAL A 104 21.04 11.07 -14.12
C VAL A 104 21.67 10.58 -15.42
N GLU A 105 21.14 10.96 -16.57
CA GLU A 105 21.69 10.66 -17.89
C GLU A 105 23.06 11.32 -18.08
N ASP A 106 23.19 12.63 -17.80
CA ASP A 106 24.46 13.35 -17.83
C ASP A 106 25.54 12.66 -16.98
N LEU A 107 25.18 12.26 -15.75
CA LEU A 107 26.11 11.55 -14.86
C LEU A 107 26.47 10.16 -15.42
N THR A 108 25.56 9.48 -16.13
CA THR A 108 25.90 8.21 -16.80
C THR A 108 26.87 8.39 -17.94
N GLU A 109 26.73 9.45 -18.73
CA GLU A 109 27.66 9.77 -19.82
C GLU A 109 29.04 10.15 -19.27
N GLN A 110 29.10 11.02 -18.25
CA GLN A 110 30.35 11.38 -17.59
C GLN A 110 31.07 10.14 -17.04
N MET A 111 30.34 9.21 -16.41
CA MET A 111 30.89 7.94 -15.93
C MET A 111 31.44 7.03 -17.02
N ALA A 112 30.98 7.17 -18.27
CA ALA A 112 31.48 6.40 -19.41
C ALA A 112 32.79 6.98 -19.95
N GLN A 113 32.98 8.30 -19.86
CA GLN A 113 34.18 9.00 -20.32
C GLN A 113 35.32 9.00 -19.29
N VAL A 114 35.01 8.86 -18.00
CA VAL A 114 36.00 8.88 -16.92
C VAL A 114 36.70 7.53 -16.77
N ASN A 115 38.02 7.52 -17.02
CA ASN A 115 38.89 6.35 -16.84
C ASN A 115 39.42 6.20 -15.40
N ASP A 116 39.40 7.29 -14.61
CA ASP A 116 39.85 7.25 -13.22
C ASP A 116 38.84 6.53 -12.30
N SER A 117 39.35 5.61 -11.49
CA SER A 117 38.54 4.73 -10.63
C SER A 117 37.90 5.50 -9.47
N GLU A 118 38.59 6.48 -8.91
CA GLU A 118 38.10 7.26 -7.77
C GLU A 118 37.04 8.27 -8.20
N ALA A 119 37.29 9.02 -9.28
CA ALA A 119 36.31 9.92 -9.89
C ALA A 119 35.05 9.18 -10.33
N ARG A 120 35.18 7.98 -10.92
CA ARG A 120 34.03 7.15 -11.31
C ARG A 120 33.19 6.68 -10.11
N LYS A 121 33.83 6.40 -8.96
CA LYS A 121 33.12 6.06 -7.72
C LYS A 121 32.34 7.25 -7.17
N ALA A 122 32.91 8.46 -7.21
CA ALA A 122 32.22 9.68 -6.78
C ALA A 122 30.97 9.95 -7.63
N LEU A 123 31.10 9.92 -8.96
CA LEU A 123 29.97 10.10 -9.89
C LEU A 123 28.88 9.03 -9.70
N ARG A 124 29.27 7.77 -9.44
CA ARG A 124 28.29 6.70 -9.14
C ARG A 124 27.49 6.99 -7.88
N LYS A 125 28.12 7.55 -6.86
CA LYS A 125 27.46 7.90 -5.59
C LYS A 125 26.45 9.01 -5.81
N GLU A 126 26.83 10.06 -6.54
CA GLU A 126 25.96 11.18 -6.90
C GLU A 126 24.76 10.72 -7.74
N ARG A 127 25.01 9.95 -8.80
CA ARG A 127 23.95 9.36 -9.63
C ARG A 127 22.98 8.51 -8.81
N SER A 128 23.49 7.71 -7.88
CA SER A 128 22.66 6.89 -7.02
C SER A 128 21.80 7.73 -6.07
N ALA A 129 22.32 8.87 -5.59
CA ALA A 129 21.60 9.79 -4.73
C ALA A 129 20.44 10.49 -5.45
N LEU A 130 20.56 10.77 -6.76
CA LEU A 130 19.49 11.34 -7.58
C LEU A 130 18.52 10.28 -8.12
N LYS A 131 19.00 9.07 -8.42
CA LYS A 131 18.17 7.97 -8.94
C LYS A 131 17.16 7.45 -7.91
N GLN A 132 17.51 7.46 -6.62
CA GLN A 132 16.59 7.04 -5.56
C GLN A 132 15.32 7.91 -5.48
N PRO A 133 15.39 9.25 -5.34
CA PRO A 133 14.21 10.09 -5.30
C PRO A 133 13.44 10.07 -6.63
N LEU A 134 14.13 10.00 -7.78
CA LEU A 134 13.48 9.80 -9.07
C LEU A 134 12.58 8.55 -9.08
N LYS A 135 13.11 7.42 -8.59
CA LYS A 135 12.35 6.18 -8.45
C LYS A 135 11.14 6.35 -7.54
N GLN A 136 11.28 7.06 -6.42
CA GLN A 136 10.16 7.33 -5.51
C GLN A 136 9.06 8.15 -6.19
N ILE A 137 9.43 9.16 -6.98
CA ILE A 137 8.46 9.99 -7.70
C ILE A 137 7.69 9.15 -8.73
N ARG A 138 8.41 8.42 -9.60
CA ARG A 138 7.82 7.65 -10.71
C ARG A 138 7.04 6.41 -10.25
N GLU A 139 7.56 5.65 -9.29
CA GLU A 139 6.99 4.35 -8.92
C GLU A 139 6.08 4.37 -7.68
N ASP A 140 6.20 5.37 -6.79
CA ASP A 140 5.41 5.43 -5.54
C ASP A 140 4.47 6.64 -5.54
N PHE A 141 4.99 7.86 -5.69
CA PHE A 141 4.20 9.08 -5.45
C PHE A 141 3.14 9.35 -6.52
N LEU A 142 3.54 9.41 -7.80
CA LEU A 142 2.61 9.68 -8.90
C LEU A 142 1.49 8.62 -8.99
N PRO A 143 1.77 7.30 -8.97
CA PRO A 143 0.73 6.29 -9.01
C PRO A 143 -0.26 6.38 -7.84
N ARG A 144 0.22 6.69 -6.63
CA ARG A 144 -0.63 6.77 -5.43
C ARG A 144 -1.45 8.04 -5.39
N LEU A 145 -0.94 9.17 -5.89
CA LEU A 145 -1.73 10.39 -6.04
C LEU A 145 -2.91 10.15 -6.99
N ALA A 146 -2.65 9.56 -8.17
CA ALA A 146 -3.69 9.17 -9.11
C ALA A 146 -4.70 8.18 -8.49
N GLN A 147 -4.21 7.19 -7.73
CA GLN A 147 -5.08 6.26 -7.00
C GLN A 147 -5.99 6.98 -6.00
N TYR A 148 -5.47 7.92 -5.22
CA TYR A 148 -6.27 8.66 -4.25
C TYR A 148 -7.29 9.59 -4.92
N GLU A 149 -6.97 10.19 -6.06
CA GLU A 149 -7.94 10.94 -6.87
C GLU A 149 -9.09 10.06 -7.35
N GLN A 150 -8.78 8.88 -7.91
CA GLN A 150 -9.78 7.90 -8.31
C GLN A 150 -10.64 7.45 -7.12
N GLN A 151 -10.03 7.15 -5.97
CA GLN A 151 -10.77 6.78 -4.75
C GLN A 151 -11.70 7.89 -4.29
N LYS A 152 -11.26 9.16 -4.32
CA LYS A 152 -12.10 10.32 -3.97
C LYS A 152 -13.26 10.48 -4.95
N ALA A 153 -13.02 10.30 -6.25
CA ALA A 153 -14.06 10.34 -7.27
C ALA A 153 -15.10 9.23 -7.06
N CYS A 154 -14.67 7.98 -6.82
CA CYS A 154 -15.57 6.87 -6.52
C CYS A 154 -16.37 7.10 -5.22
N LEU A 155 -15.74 7.65 -4.18
CA LEU A 155 -16.42 7.93 -2.91
C LEU A 155 -17.50 9.01 -3.08
N GLY A 156 -17.19 10.10 -3.78
CA GLY A 156 -18.04 11.28 -3.82
C GLY A 156 -18.43 11.73 -2.41
N ASN A 157 -19.74 11.72 -2.12
CA ASN A 157 -20.29 12.08 -0.82
C ASN A 157 -20.31 10.92 0.20
N ARG A 158 -19.99 9.69 -0.21
CA ARG A 158 -20.05 8.48 0.63
C ARG A 158 -18.82 8.35 1.53
N ASN A 159 -18.97 7.58 2.61
CA ASN A 159 -17.89 7.31 3.57
C ASN A 159 -17.02 6.10 3.20
N ASN A 160 -17.55 5.17 2.39
CA ASN A 160 -16.84 3.99 1.91
C ASN A 160 -17.44 3.49 0.58
N TYR A 161 -16.74 2.55 -0.05
CA TYR A 161 -17.25 1.72 -1.15
C TYR A 161 -16.51 0.37 -1.17
N SER A 162 -17.08 -0.64 -1.85
CA SER A 162 -16.39 -1.92 -2.11
C SER A 162 -15.55 -1.86 -3.38
N LYS A 163 -14.33 -2.42 -3.36
CA LYS A 163 -13.44 -2.52 -4.52
C LYS A 163 -14.04 -3.36 -5.64
N THR A 164 -14.86 -4.35 -5.31
CA THR A 164 -15.50 -5.26 -6.29
C THR A 164 -16.85 -4.74 -6.77
N ASP A 165 -17.54 -3.97 -5.95
CA ASP A 165 -18.81 -3.33 -6.26
C ASP A 165 -18.78 -1.87 -5.77
N PRO A 166 -18.36 -0.93 -6.63
CA PRO A 166 -18.25 0.48 -6.26
C PRO A 166 -19.56 1.11 -5.82
N ASP A 167 -20.72 0.52 -6.11
CA ASP A 167 -22.03 1.04 -5.69
C ASP A 167 -22.42 0.58 -4.28
N ALA A 168 -21.83 -0.52 -3.80
CA ALA A 168 -22.07 -1.04 -2.46
C ALA A 168 -21.40 -0.18 -1.36
N THR A 169 -22.18 0.18 -0.34
CA THR A 169 -21.69 0.82 0.90
C THR A 169 -21.74 -0.17 2.06
N PHE A 170 -20.69 -0.18 2.88
CA PHE A 170 -20.58 -1.10 4.01
C PHE A 170 -20.90 -0.42 5.34
N MET A 171 -21.68 -1.09 6.19
CA MET A 171 -21.88 -0.69 7.58
C MET A 171 -20.89 -1.46 8.44
N ARG A 172 -20.22 -0.81 9.40
CA ARG A 172 -19.27 -1.47 10.29
C ARG A 172 -19.99 -2.61 11.04
N MET A 173 -19.68 -3.86 10.72
CA MET A 173 -20.28 -5.02 11.38
C MET A 173 -19.62 -5.25 12.74
N LYS A 174 -20.36 -5.80 13.71
CA LYS A 174 -19.83 -6.03 15.08
C LYS A 174 -18.72 -7.10 15.15
N GLU A 175 -18.57 -7.90 14.10
CA GLU A 175 -17.61 -9.02 14.03
C GLU A 175 -16.34 -8.68 13.23
N ASP A 176 -16.23 -7.44 12.74
CA ASP A 176 -14.98 -6.94 12.17
C ASP A 176 -14.00 -6.60 13.30
N HIS A 177 -13.28 -7.62 13.75
CA HIS A 177 -12.14 -7.52 14.66
C HIS A 177 -11.00 -6.67 14.07
#